data_AF-A0A7S3CYT3-F1
#
_entry.id   AF-A0A7S3CYT3-F1
#
_cell.length_a   1.000
_cell.length_b   1.000
_cell.length_c   1.000
_cell.angle_alpha   90.00
_cell.angle_beta   90.00
_cell.angle_gamma   90.00
#
_symmetry.space_group_name_H-M   'P 1'
#
loop_
_entity.id
_entity.type
_entity.pdbx_description
1 polymer ?
#
loop_
_entity_poly.entity_id
_entity_poly.type
_entity_poly.pdbx_seq_one_letter_code
_entity_poly.pdbx_strand_id
1 'polypeptide(L)'
;MGIWTPAGFHGEKKTKKFFEGWYNKVQSPDGDEAFVFIFGYYASKDGSDRFPFLMFLDEKREFYGYTRLCMAGFHADKHRYSAVCDNLHFSEEGMKGTFEVKEKGKRIEFDLKNGELKPWPVTTFQPGVMGPFGLIPFLECYHGIVSMDHEVNGYVKVTTLKGEREVEDEVCVQIEGGKGYIEKDWGRGFPHGWVWVQCNTFPTKDLSLSASCASVPFMGKSFPGFIVGLQEGPYLHKFTAYAFGKIESLEADTRSVQWRMSNRTHRLEVTAVAGVVGGEKGGEGEGKEGEGGA
;
A
#
# COMPACT_ATOMS: atom_id res chain seq x y z
N MET A 1 -16.42 -12.60 9.55
CA MET A 1 -15.23 -13.42 9.25
C MET A 1 -14.17 -12.58 8.54
N GLY A 2 -14.48 -11.90 7.43
CA GLY A 2 -13.49 -11.11 6.67
C GLY A 2 -12.62 -10.12 7.46
N ILE A 3 -13.20 -9.35 8.39
CA ILE A 3 -12.40 -8.40 9.20
C ILE A 3 -11.35 -9.07 10.11
N TRP A 4 -11.52 -10.36 10.44
CA TRP A 4 -10.53 -11.15 11.18
C TRP A 4 -9.41 -11.70 10.30
N THR A 5 -9.55 -11.55 8.99
CA THR A 5 -8.58 -11.94 7.96
C THR A 5 -8.34 -10.74 7.05
N PRO A 6 -7.81 -9.60 7.59
CA PRO A 6 -7.71 -8.35 6.83
C PRO A 6 -6.88 -8.50 5.54
N ALA A 7 -5.92 -9.42 5.53
CA ALA A 7 -5.12 -9.75 4.36
C ALA A 7 -5.94 -10.35 3.20
N GLY A 8 -6.98 -11.14 3.48
CA GLY A 8 -7.80 -11.83 2.47
C GLY A 8 -8.85 -10.94 1.81
N PHE A 9 -9.28 -11.28 0.61
CA PHE A 9 -10.19 -10.53 -0.26
C PHE A 9 -11.60 -10.29 0.33
N HIS A 10 -12.10 -9.06 0.22
CA HIS A 10 -13.40 -8.60 0.73
C HIS A 10 -14.40 -8.27 -0.39
N GLY A 11 -13.96 -8.27 -1.65
CA GLY A 11 -14.73 -7.85 -2.82
C GLY A 11 -15.64 -8.89 -3.45
N GLU A 12 -15.62 -10.16 -3.01
CA GLU A 12 -16.35 -11.28 -3.66
C GLU A 12 -17.83 -10.97 -3.95
N LYS A 13 -18.50 -10.26 -3.03
CA LYS A 13 -19.93 -9.90 -3.13
C LYS A 13 -20.16 -8.42 -3.43
N LYS A 14 -19.11 -7.68 -3.81
CA LYS A 14 -19.14 -6.23 -4.00
C LYS A 14 -19.19 -5.92 -5.48
N THR A 15 -20.37 -5.58 -5.97
CA THR A 15 -20.60 -5.33 -7.40
C THR A 15 -20.65 -3.85 -7.79
N LYS A 16 -20.62 -2.94 -6.80
CA LYS A 16 -20.65 -1.49 -7.03
C LYS A 16 -20.08 -0.72 -5.84
N LYS A 17 -19.61 0.49 -6.10
CA LYS A 17 -19.08 1.44 -5.11
C LYS A 17 -18.09 0.73 -4.18
N PHE A 18 -17.10 0.10 -4.78
CA PHE A 18 -16.12 -0.69 -4.04
C PHE A 18 -14.73 -0.59 -4.66
N PHE A 19 -13.74 -0.51 -3.81
CA PHE A 19 -12.34 -0.67 -4.17
C PHE A 19 -11.68 -1.58 -3.14
N GLU A 20 -10.65 -2.29 -3.58
CA GLU A 20 -9.77 -3.08 -2.72
C GLU A 20 -8.41 -3.18 -3.40
N GLY A 21 -7.32 -3.05 -2.64
CA GLY A 21 -5.97 -3.14 -3.20
C GLY A 21 -4.95 -3.52 -2.15
N TRP A 22 -3.97 -4.32 -2.56
CA TRP A 22 -2.78 -4.63 -1.78
C TRP A 22 -1.62 -3.81 -2.31
N TYR A 23 -1.08 -2.94 -1.46
CA TYR A 23 0.12 -2.16 -1.70
C TYR A 23 1.33 -2.98 -1.24
N ASN A 24 2.22 -3.31 -2.16
CA ASN A 24 3.48 -4.03 -1.89
C ASN A 24 4.62 -3.09 -2.23
N LYS A 25 5.40 -2.69 -1.22
CA LYS A 25 6.63 -1.93 -1.44
C LYS A 25 7.83 -2.83 -1.23
N VAL A 26 8.79 -2.74 -2.14
CA VAL A 26 10.04 -3.47 -2.12
C VAL A 26 11.18 -2.49 -2.29
N GLN A 27 12.19 -2.57 -1.43
CA GLN A 27 13.38 -1.74 -1.49
C GLN A 27 14.63 -2.62 -1.48
N SER A 28 15.67 -2.20 -2.21
CA SER A 28 17.01 -2.80 -2.11
C SER A 28 17.60 -2.59 -0.70
N PRO A 29 18.61 -3.39 -0.28
CA PRO A 29 19.21 -3.28 1.06
C PRO A 29 19.79 -1.90 1.39
N ASP A 30 20.30 -1.19 0.36
CA ASP A 30 20.83 0.16 0.47
C ASP A 30 19.75 1.25 0.38
N GLY A 31 18.51 0.89 0.01
CA GLY A 31 17.40 1.80 -0.21
C GLY A 31 17.46 2.58 -1.53
N ASP A 32 18.43 2.31 -2.40
CA ASP A 32 18.65 3.06 -3.65
C ASP A 32 17.67 2.67 -4.78
N GLU A 33 17.08 1.48 -4.71
CA GLU A 33 16.06 0.99 -5.63
C GLU A 33 14.79 0.73 -4.82
N ALA A 34 13.67 1.30 -5.27
CA ALA A 34 12.38 1.14 -4.61
C ALA A 34 11.28 0.97 -5.65
N PHE A 35 10.47 -0.08 -5.46
CA PHE A 35 9.37 -0.45 -6.31
C PHE A 35 8.08 -0.61 -5.51
N VAL A 36 6.98 -0.16 -6.09
CA VAL A 36 5.64 -0.35 -5.53
C VAL A 36 4.79 -1.11 -6.53
N PHE A 37 4.08 -2.12 -6.05
CA PHE A 37 3.07 -2.86 -6.80
C PHE A 37 1.73 -2.77 -6.06
N ILE A 38 0.71 -2.22 -6.72
CA ILE A 38 -0.64 -2.17 -6.18
C ILE A 38 -1.53 -3.04 -7.05
N PHE A 39 -1.77 -4.27 -6.60
CA PHE A 39 -2.71 -5.17 -7.23
C PHE A 39 -4.08 -5.00 -6.58
N GLY A 40 -5.13 -4.78 -7.36
CA GLY A 40 -6.41 -4.44 -6.79
C GLY A 40 -7.61 -4.78 -7.66
N TYR A 41 -8.78 -4.48 -7.11
CA TYR A 41 -10.09 -4.69 -7.68
C TYR A 41 -10.92 -3.41 -7.52
N TYR A 42 -11.56 -3.00 -8.60
CA TYR A 42 -12.44 -1.84 -8.62
C TYR A 42 -13.84 -2.22 -9.11
N ALA A 43 -14.86 -1.63 -8.50
CA ALA A 43 -16.25 -1.67 -8.94
C ALA A 43 -16.85 -0.25 -8.93
N SER A 44 -17.29 0.21 -10.10
CA SER A 44 -17.84 1.55 -10.31
C SER A 44 -19.06 1.83 -9.42
N LYS A 45 -19.38 3.11 -9.20
CA LYS A 45 -20.46 3.54 -8.31
C LYS A 45 -21.83 2.95 -8.69
N ASP A 46 -22.10 2.85 -9.99
CA ASP A 46 -23.31 2.31 -10.58
C ASP A 46 -23.25 0.78 -10.83
N GLY A 47 -22.05 0.19 -10.78
CA GLY A 47 -21.80 -1.23 -11.04
C GLY A 47 -21.72 -1.61 -12.52
N SER A 48 -21.66 -0.62 -13.42
CA SER A 48 -21.51 -0.83 -14.86
C SER A 48 -20.13 -1.33 -15.25
N ASP A 49 -19.10 -1.02 -14.46
CA ASP A 49 -17.72 -1.40 -14.72
C ASP A 49 -17.05 -2.03 -13.50
N ARG A 50 -16.37 -3.15 -13.73
CA ARG A 50 -15.68 -3.93 -12.69
C ARG A 50 -14.44 -4.56 -13.30
N PHE A 51 -13.30 -4.37 -12.65
CA PHE A 51 -12.04 -4.89 -13.17
C PHE A 51 -10.99 -5.03 -12.07
N PRO A 52 -10.17 -6.08 -12.12
CA PRO A 52 -8.85 -6.04 -11.50
C PRO A 52 -7.95 -5.01 -12.18
N PHE A 53 -6.98 -4.50 -11.45
CA PHE A 53 -5.96 -3.60 -11.97
C PHE A 53 -4.61 -3.89 -11.31
N LEU A 54 -3.55 -3.45 -11.97
CA LEU A 54 -2.21 -3.40 -11.40
C LEU A 54 -1.62 -2.00 -11.63
N MET A 55 -1.16 -1.38 -10.55
CA MET A 55 -0.28 -0.22 -10.61
C MET A 55 1.14 -0.63 -10.27
N PHE A 56 2.09 0.06 -10.88
CA PHE A 56 3.51 -0.10 -10.62
C PHE A 56 4.20 1.25 -10.53
N LEU A 57 5.10 1.39 -9.57
CA LEU A 57 5.95 2.56 -9.41
C LEU A 57 7.41 2.10 -9.32
N ASP A 58 8.27 2.73 -10.10
CA ASP A 58 9.72 2.71 -9.94
C ASP A 58 10.12 4.11 -9.46
N GLU A 59 10.42 4.23 -8.16
CA GLU A 59 10.65 5.51 -7.51
C GLU A 59 11.93 6.18 -8.05
N LYS A 60 12.99 5.39 -8.30
CA LYS A 60 14.29 5.92 -8.74
C LYS A 60 14.22 6.49 -10.16
N ARG A 61 13.48 5.83 -11.05
CA ARG A 61 13.35 6.23 -12.46
C ARG A 61 12.12 7.08 -12.72
N GLU A 62 11.41 7.50 -11.66
CA GLU A 62 10.19 8.31 -11.71
C GLU A 62 9.14 7.75 -12.68
N PHE A 63 9.06 6.41 -12.78
CA PHE A 63 8.14 5.74 -13.69
C PHE A 63 6.92 5.21 -12.94
N TYR A 64 5.73 5.64 -13.38
CA TYR A 64 4.46 5.09 -12.94
C TYR A 64 3.75 4.36 -14.08
N GLY A 65 3.13 3.23 -13.77
CA GLY A 65 2.38 2.41 -14.70
C GLY A 65 1.04 2.00 -14.12
N TYR A 66 0.03 1.93 -14.97
CA TYR A 66 -1.30 1.43 -14.63
C TYR A 66 -1.80 0.55 -15.76
N THR A 67 -2.43 -0.57 -15.42
CA THR A 67 -3.08 -1.43 -16.40
C THR A 67 -4.36 -2.03 -15.84
N ARG A 68 -5.43 -2.03 -16.65
CA ARG A 68 -6.66 -2.75 -16.36
C ARG A 68 -6.50 -4.20 -16.80
N LEU A 69 -6.88 -5.11 -15.93
CA LEU A 69 -6.75 -6.55 -16.13
C LEU A 69 -8.11 -7.17 -16.45
N CYS A 70 -8.10 -8.39 -16.99
CA CYS A 70 -9.33 -9.07 -17.39
C CYS A 70 -10.00 -9.75 -16.19
N MET A 71 -11.30 -9.51 -15.98
CA MET A 71 -12.08 -10.19 -14.93
C MET A 71 -12.07 -11.72 -15.07
N ALA A 72 -11.94 -12.26 -16.28
CA ALA A 72 -12.00 -13.71 -16.52
C ALA A 72 -10.82 -14.46 -15.90
N GLY A 73 -9.65 -13.82 -15.80
CA GLY A 73 -8.45 -14.40 -15.20
C GLY A 73 -8.34 -14.19 -13.69
N PHE A 74 -9.22 -13.37 -13.09
CA PHE A 74 -9.06 -12.90 -11.72
C PHE A 74 -9.64 -13.85 -10.66
N HIS A 75 -8.83 -14.13 -9.65
CA HIS A 75 -9.21 -14.87 -8.46
C HIS A 75 -8.47 -14.32 -7.24
N ALA A 76 -9.14 -14.23 -6.09
CA ALA A 76 -8.49 -13.85 -4.83
C ALA A 76 -9.10 -14.59 -3.65
N ASP A 77 -8.25 -15.06 -2.73
CA ASP A 77 -8.64 -15.81 -1.54
C ASP A 77 -9.17 -14.87 -0.46
N LYS A 78 -10.25 -15.26 0.22
CA LYS A 78 -10.95 -14.44 1.23
C LYS A 78 -10.34 -14.49 2.63
N HIS A 79 -9.43 -15.42 2.88
CA HIS A 79 -8.89 -15.74 4.20
C HIS A 79 -7.39 -15.45 4.32
N ARG A 80 -6.66 -15.43 3.21
CA ARG A 80 -5.22 -15.12 3.16
C ARG A 80 -4.87 -14.16 2.03
N TYR A 81 -3.70 -13.54 2.08
CA TYR A 81 -3.23 -12.78 0.93
C TYR A 81 -2.79 -13.74 -0.18
N SER A 82 -3.68 -13.91 -1.16
CA SER A 82 -3.45 -14.64 -2.40
C SER A 82 -4.38 -14.08 -3.46
N ALA A 83 -3.82 -13.47 -4.50
CA ALA A 83 -4.55 -12.87 -5.61
C ALA A 83 -3.83 -13.19 -6.93
N VAL A 84 -4.61 -13.57 -7.94
CA VAL A 84 -4.12 -14.01 -9.24
C VAL A 84 -4.94 -13.34 -10.32
N CYS A 85 -4.29 -12.91 -11.40
CA CYS A 85 -4.95 -12.60 -12.66
C CYS A 85 -4.07 -13.09 -13.81
N ASP A 86 -4.52 -14.11 -14.53
CA ASP A 86 -3.76 -14.74 -15.62
C ASP A 86 -2.37 -15.21 -15.14
N ASN A 87 -1.28 -14.58 -15.61
CA ASN A 87 0.11 -14.88 -15.24
C ASN A 87 0.63 -14.04 -14.05
N LEU A 88 -0.18 -13.13 -13.51
CA LEU A 88 0.17 -12.30 -12.38
C LEU A 88 -0.24 -13.02 -11.09
N HIS A 89 0.71 -13.26 -10.20
CA HIS A 89 0.50 -13.91 -8.91
C HIS A 89 1.03 -13.01 -7.80
N PHE A 90 0.20 -12.78 -6.78
CA PHE A 90 0.50 -11.99 -5.60
C PHE A 90 0.08 -12.78 -4.35
N SER A 91 0.97 -12.92 -3.37
CA SER A 91 0.67 -13.69 -2.17
C SER A 91 1.60 -13.34 -1.01
N GLU A 92 1.33 -13.95 0.14
CA GLU A 92 2.22 -13.88 1.32
C GLU A 92 3.64 -14.35 1.00
N GLU A 93 3.79 -15.33 0.11
CA GLU A 93 5.08 -15.94 -0.26
C GLU A 93 5.88 -15.07 -1.25
N GLY A 94 5.26 -14.05 -1.83
CA GLY A 94 5.87 -13.21 -2.86
C GLY A 94 4.94 -12.91 -4.02
N MET A 95 5.53 -12.32 -5.05
CA MET A 95 4.83 -11.90 -6.26
C MET A 95 5.64 -12.20 -7.51
N LYS A 96 4.96 -12.64 -8.56
CA LYS A 96 5.60 -12.93 -9.86
C LYS A 96 4.66 -12.67 -11.02
N GLY A 97 5.23 -12.30 -12.16
CA GLY A 97 4.51 -12.22 -13.41
C GLY A 97 5.08 -11.18 -14.35
N THR A 98 4.33 -10.91 -15.42
CA THR A 98 4.71 -9.96 -16.46
C THR A 98 3.48 -9.20 -16.92
N PHE A 99 3.58 -7.87 -17.06
CA PHE A 99 2.53 -7.04 -17.64
C PHE A 99 3.12 -5.92 -18.49
N GLU A 100 2.25 -5.30 -19.29
CA GLU A 100 2.62 -4.18 -20.15
C GLU A 100 1.82 -2.94 -19.80
N VAL A 101 2.53 -1.81 -19.74
CA VAL A 101 1.96 -0.46 -19.69
C VAL A 101 2.01 0.07 -21.12
N LYS A 102 1.03 -0.32 -21.92
CA LYS A 102 1.01 -0.12 -23.37
C LYS A 102 1.19 1.35 -23.77
N GLU A 103 0.52 2.26 -23.06
CA GLU A 103 0.58 3.70 -23.31
C GLU A 103 1.99 4.29 -23.15
N LYS A 104 2.86 3.61 -22.39
CA LYS A 104 4.25 4.02 -22.15
C LYS A 104 5.27 3.13 -22.84
N GLY A 105 4.84 2.12 -23.60
CA GLY A 105 5.73 1.16 -24.25
C GLY A 105 6.65 0.45 -23.26
N LYS A 106 6.18 0.15 -22.04
CA LYS A 106 7.00 -0.54 -21.03
C LYS A 106 6.43 -1.94 -20.76
N ARG A 107 7.32 -2.92 -20.67
CA ARG A 107 7.02 -4.25 -20.12
C ARG A 107 7.73 -4.40 -18.78
N ILE A 108 7.00 -4.88 -17.78
CA ILE A 108 7.51 -5.10 -16.44
C ILE A 108 7.41 -6.60 -16.16
N GLU A 109 8.53 -7.21 -15.81
CA GLU A 109 8.66 -8.61 -15.39
C GLU A 109 9.26 -8.64 -13.99
N PHE A 110 8.69 -9.45 -13.11
CA PHE A 110 9.14 -9.55 -11.73
C PHE A 110 8.96 -10.97 -11.22
N ASP A 111 9.87 -11.40 -10.36
CA ASP A 111 9.76 -12.61 -9.55
C ASP A 111 10.46 -12.30 -8.22
N LEU A 112 9.66 -12.08 -7.19
CA LEU A 112 10.07 -11.61 -5.88
C LEU A 112 9.49 -12.54 -4.84
N LYS A 113 10.33 -13.04 -3.95
CA LYS A 113 9.98 -13.94 -2.86
C LYS A 113 10.09 -13.21 -1.55
N ASN A 114 9.07 -13.36 -0.72
CA ASN A 114 9.05 -12.81 0.61
C ASN A 114 9.64 -13.81 1.61
N GLY A 115 10.41 -13.30 2.56
CA GLY A 115 10.77 -14.01 3.78
C GLY A 115 9.60 -14.07 4.77
N GLU A 116 9.92 -14.31 6.04
CA GLU A 116 8.91 -14.32 7.10
C GLU A 116 8.26 -12.95 7.25
N LEU A 117 6.93 -12.91 7.10
CA LEU A 117 6.15 -11.69 7.26
C LEU A 117 5.99 -11.31 8.74
N LYS A 118 5.95 -10.01 9.02
CA LYS A 118 5.66 -9.45 10.35
C LYS A 118 4.29 -8.75 10.34
N PRO A 119 3.16 -9.49 10.35
CA PRO A 119 1.82 -8.93 10.26
C PRO A 119 1.45 -8.11 11.49
N TRP A 120 0.53 -7.15 11.32
CA TRP A 120 -0.08 -6.52 12.49
C TRP A 120 -0.95 -7.56 13.24
N PRO A 121 -0.78 -7.73 14.57
CA PRO A 121 -1.46 -8.78 15.31
C PRO A 121 -2.99 -8.70 15.20
N VAL A 122 -3.60 -9.86 14.96
CA VAL A 122 -5.05 -10.06 15.00
C VAL A 122 -5.41 -10.80 16.29
N THR A 123 -6.32 -10.25 17.10
CA THR A 123 -6.78 -10.86 18.37
C THR A 123 -8.29 -10.75 18.47
N THR A 124 -9.00 -11.54 19.29
CA THR A 124 -10.48 -11.54 19.38
C THR A 124 -11.17 -10.17 19.50
N PHE A 125 -10.49 -9.12 19.97
CA PHE A 125 -11.05 -7.76 20.07
C PHE A 125 -10.33 -6.72 19.20
N GLN A 126 -9.29 -7.10 18.46
CA GLN A 126 -8.51 -6.22 17.59
C GLN A 126 -8.35 -6.89 16.21
N PRO A 127 -9.28 -6.65 15.27
CA PRO A 127 -9.18 -7.13 13.88
C PRO A 127 -8.06 -6.41 13.12
N GLY A 128 -6.83 -6.81 13.41
CA GLY A 128 -5.63 -6.25 12.82
C GLY A 128 -5.41 -4.79 13.21
N VAL A 129 -4.90 -4.03 12.25
CA VAL A 129 -4.40 -2.66 12.44
C VAL A 129 -5.48 -1.67 12.84
N MET A 130 -6.71 -1.87 12.38
CA MET A 130 -7.87 -1.03 12.70
C MET A 130 -8.34 -1.18 14.15
N GLY A 131 -7.91 -2.22 14.86
CA GLY A 131 -8.37 -2.50 16.22
C GLY A 131 -9.91 -2.50 16.29
N PRO A 132 -10.52 -1.99 17.38
CA PRO A 132 -11.97 -1.90 17.51
C PRO A 132 -12.68 -1.16 16.37
N PHE A 133 -12.00 -0.26 15.63
CA PHE A 133 -12.62 0.42 14.49
C PHE A 133 -12.98 -0.53 13.36
N GLY A 134 -12.28 -1.65 13.21
CA GLY A 134 -12.63 -2.69 12.23
C GLY A 134 -14.00 -3.35 12.49
N LEU A 135 -14.54 -3.21 13.71
CA LEU A 135 -15.89 -3.69 14.06
C LEU A 135 -17.00 -2.69 13.68
N ILE A 136 -16.65 -1.44 13.38
CA ILE A 136 -17.63 -0.42 12.99
C ILE A 136 -18.09 -0.72 11.56
N PRO A 137 -19.38 -0.97 11.32
CA PRO A 137 -19.87 -1.25 9.98
C PRO A 137 -19.93 0.02 9.14
N PHE A 138 -19.77 -0.14 7.82
CA PHE A 138 -19.95 0.91 6.81
C PHE A 138 -18.97 2.10 6.88
N LEU A 139 -17.78 1.88 7.46
CA LEU A 139 -16.68 2.83 7.25
C LEU A 139 -16.39 2.98 5.76
N GLU A 140 -15.94 4.18 5.37
CA GLU A 140 -15.63 4.49 3.98
C GLU A 140 -14.45 3.65 3.49
N CYS A 141 -13.43 3.49 4.35
CA CYS A 141 -12.25 2.69 4.12
C CYS A 141 -11.96 1.84 5.36
N TYR A 142 -11.54 0.61 5.13
CA TYR A 142 -10.93 -0.28 6.11
C TYR A 142 -9.48 -0.53 5.68
N HIS A 143 -8.62 -0.68 6.67
CA HIS A 143 -7.18 -0.81 6.49
C HIS A 143 -6.66 -2.12 7.10
N GLY A 144 -5.60 -2.67 6.52
CA GLY A 144 -4.93 -3.87 6.98
C GLY A 144 -3.43 -3.79 6.71
N ILE A 145 -2.60 -4.07 7.71
CA ILE A 145 -1.15 -4.25 7.52
C ILE A 145 -0.87 -5.75 7.49
N VAL A 146 -0.50 -6.23 6.30
CA VAL A 146 -0.16 -7.65 6.04
C VAL A 146 1.26 -7.95 6.50
N SER A 147 2.18 -7.00 6.34
CA SER A 147 3.53 -7.11 6.89
C SER A 147 4.14 -5.73 7.11
N MET A 148 4.60 -5.45 8.34
CA MET A 148 5.40 -4.26 8.65
C MET A 148 6.79 -4.36 8.00
N ASP A 149 7.43 -5.52 8.06
CA ASP A 149 8.79 -5.71 7.59
C ASP A 149 9.02 -7.19 7.27
N HIS A 150 9.69 -7.45 6.17
CA HIS A 150 10.14 -8.78 5.75
C HIS A 150 11.29 -8.65 4.75
N GLU A 151 12.08 -9.71 4.63
CA GLU A 151 13.09 -9.82 3.60
C GLU A 151 12.44 -10.04 2.23
N VAL A 152 13.01 -9.49 1.17
CA VAL A 152 12.59 -9.73 -0.22
C VAL A 152 13.80 -10.12 -1.06
N ASN A 153 13.65 -11.18 -1.86
CA ASN A 153 14.67 -11.65 -2.79
C ASN A 153 14.10 -11.89 -4.18
N GLY A 154 14.85 -11.57 -5.23
CA GLY A 154 14.46 -11.81 -6.62
C GLY A 154 14.84 -10.66 -7.54
N TYR A 155 13.97 -10.31 -8.49
CA TYR A 155 14.26 -9.24 -9.44
C TYR A 155 13.03 -8.47 -9.91
N VAL A 156 13.28 -7.25 -10.37
CA VAL A 156 12.36 -6.44 -11.16
C VAL A 156 13.07 -6.03 -12.45
N LYS A 157 12.43 -6.31 -13.58
CA LYS A 157 12.94 -6.00 -14.92
C LYS A 157 11.96 -5.09 -15.63
N VAL A 158 12.45 -3.95 -16.10
CA VAL A 158 11.70 -2.96 -16.86
C VAL A 158 12.31 -2.85 -18.25
N THR A 159 11.56 -3.29 -19.25
CA THR A 159 11.95 -3.26 -20.67
C THR A 159 11.19 -2.15 -21.38
N THR A 160 11.92 -1.28 -22.08
CA THR A 160 11.37 -0.26 -22.98
C THR A 160 11.22 -0.84 -24.37
N LEU A 161 10.03 -0.71 -24.94
CA LEU A 161 9.67 -1.23 -26.24
C LEU A 161 9.44 -0.10 -27.23
N LYS A 162 10.00 -0.26 -28.42
CA LYS A 162 9.68 0.52 -29.60
C LYS A 162 8.65 -0.25 -30.43
N GLY A 163 7.43 0.27 -30.49
CA GLY A 163 6.30 -0.48 -31.04
C GLY A 163 5.95 -1.69 -30.16
N GLU A 164 5.53 -2.79 -30.76
CA GLU A 164 5.01 -3.95 -30.01
C GLU A 164 6.08 -4.97 -29.58
N ARG A 165 7.28 -4.95 -30.18
CA ARG A 165 8.24 -6.06 -30.02
C ARG A 165 9.71 -5.68 -29.97
N GLU A 166 10.10 -4.53 -30.50
CA GLU A 166 11.52 -4.14 -30.53
C GLU A 166 11.93 -3.61 -29.16
N VAL A 167 12.99 -4.16 -28.57
CA VAL A 167 13.52 -3.70 -27.28
C VAL A 167 14.48 -2.54 -27.53
N GLU A 168 14.19 -1.39 -26.93
CA GLU A 168 15.05 -0.20 -26.99
C GLU A 168 16.03 -0.15 -25.81
N ASP A 169 15.54 -0.45 -24.60
CA ASP A 169 16.32 -0.43 -23.37
C ASP A 169 15.77 -1.46 -22.40
N GLU A 170 16.61 -1.96 -21.50
CA GLU A 170 16.20 -2.88 -20.45
C GLU A 170 17.03 -2.65 -19.19
N VAL A 171 16.33 -2.50 -18.07
CA VAL A 171 16.94 -2.46 -16.76
C VAL A 171 16.45 -3.63 -15.94
N CYS A 172 17.37 -4.44 -15.42
CA CYS A 172 17.07 -5.54 -14.52
C CYS A 172 17.74 -5.29 -13.18
N VAL A 173 16.93 -5.05 -12.15
CA VAL A 173 17.38 -4.82 -10.78
C VAL A 173 17.26 -6.13 -10.01
N GLN A 174 18.40 -6.64 -9.52
CA GLN A 174 18.42 -7.74 -8.56
C GLN A 174 18.18 -7.20 -7.16
N ILE A 175 17.36 -7.90 -6.39
CA ILE A 175 17.07 -7.58 -5.00
C ILE A 175 17.48 -8.81 -4.19
N GLU A 176 18.52 -8.68 -3.38
CA GLU A 176 19.03 -9.74 -2.51
C GLU A 176 19.10 -9.20 -1.09
N GLY A 177 18.31 -9.75 -0.18
CA GLY A 177 18.18 -9.25 1.19
C GLY A 177 17.46 -7.89 1.28
N GLY A 178 16.59 -7.57 0.32
CA GLY A 178 15.83 -6.31 0.31
C GLY A 178 14.77 -6.24 1.41
N LYS A 179 14.15 -5.07 1.55
CA LYS A 179 13.10 -4.79 2.55
C LYS A 179 11.73 -4.70 1.91
N GLY A 180 10.77 -5.40 2.49
CA GLY A 180 9.38 -5.41 2.04
C GLY A 180 8.39 -4.84 3.06
N TYR A 181 7.37 -4.15 2.57
CA TYR A 181 6.19 -3.70 3.34
C TYR A 181 4.92 -4.02 2.56
N ILE A 182 3.89 -4.54 3.25
CA ILE A 182 2.60 -4.86 2.62
C ILE A 182 1.46 -4.33 3.46
N GLU A 183 0.64 -3.47 2.85
CA GLU A 183 -0.62 -3.01 3.41
C GLU A 183 -1.76 -3.18 2.41
N LYS A 184 -2.98 -2.95 2.89
CA LYS A 184 -4.18 -3.19 2.14
C LYS A 184 -5.29 -2.28 2.58
N ASP A 185 -6.00 -1.73 1.61
CA ASP A 185 -7.21 -0.96 1.82
C ASP A 185 -8.39 -1.58 1.08
N TRP A 186 -9.58 -1.49 1.68
CA TRP A 186 -10.82 -1.85 1.03
C TRP A 186 -11.99 -1.03 1.54
N GLY A 187 -12.96 -0.74 0.68
CA GLY A 187 -14.10 0.06 1.08
C GLY A 187 -14.86 0.69 -0.07
N ARG A 188 -15.55 1.78 0.22
CA ARG A 188 -16.36 2.57 -0.72
C ARG A 188 -15.63 3.80 -1.26
N GLY A 189 -14.58 4.24 -0.58
CA GLY A 189 -13.68 5.31 -0.98
C GLY A 189 -12.65 5.60 0.11
N PHE A 190 -11.57 6.30 -0.22
CA PHE A 190 -10.61 6.80 0.75
C PHE A 190 -11.22 7.93 1.61
N PRO A 191 -10.70 8.18 2.82
CA PRO A 191 -11.11 9.32 3.65
C PRO A 191 -10.93 10.66 2.92
N HIS A 192 -11.62 11.71 3.36
CA HIS A 192 -11.54 13.04 2.72
C HIS A 192 -10.17 13.73 2.84
N GLY A 193 -9.37 13.37 3.84
CA GLY A 193 -8.04 13.92 4.05
C GLY A 193 -7.25 13.02 5.00
N TRP A 194 -6.01 12.74 4.63
CA TRP A 194 -5.13 11.85 5.37
C TRP A 194 -3.66 12.27 5.23
N VAL A 195 -2.87 11.90 6.23
CA VAL A 195 -1.41 11.87 6.17
C VAL A 195 -1.00 10.40 6.24
N TRP A 196 -0.12 9.96 5.36
CA TRP A 196 0.45 8.61 5.36
C TRP A 196 1.96 8.70 5.19
N VAL A 197 2.69 7.96 6.02
CA VAL A 197 4.15 7.85 5.98
C VAL A 197 4.50 6.39 6.21
N GLN A 198 5.32 5.84 5.31
CA GLN A 198 5.90 4.51 5.46
C GLN A 198 7.40 4.57 5.23
N CYS A 199 8.17 3.87 6.06
CA CYS A 199 9.62 3.74 5.90
C CYS A 199 10.13 2.44 6.51
N ASN A 200 10.96 1.69 5.78
CA ASN A 200 11.59 0.45 6.26
C ASN A 200 13.13 0.54 6.30
N THR A 201 13.70 1.69 5.94
CA THR A 201 15.15 1.87 5.82
C THR A 201 15.58 3.06 6.66
N PHE A 202 16.36 2.79 7.72
CA PHE A 202 16.87 3.81 8.61
C PHE A 202 18.40 3.67 8.72
N PRO A 203 19.17 4.78 8.75
CA PRO A 203 20.63 4.72 8.71
C PRO A 203 21.29 3.99 9.89
N THR A 204 20.60 3.92 11.04
CA THR A 204 21.23 3.52 12.32
C THR A 204 20.56 2.33 13.01
N LYS A 205 19.37 1.90 12.55
CA LYS A 205 18.61 0.82 13.16
C LYS A 205 17.76 0.10 12.12
N ASP A 206 17.54 -1.19 12.33
CA ASP A 206 16.53 -1.95 11.60
C ASP A 206 15.15 -1.66 12.18
N LEU A 207 14.42 -0.72 11.56
CA LEU A 207 13.10 -0.27 11.97
C LEU A 207 12.15 -0.29 10.77
N SER A 208 10.86 -0.51 11.04
CA SER A 208 9.80 -0.22 10.07
C SER A 208 8.75 0.67 10.72
N LEU A 209 8.39 1.74 10.03
CA LEU A 209 7.36 2.69 10.40
C LEU A 209 6.22 2.61 9.40
N SER A 210 5.01 2.49 9.92
CA SER A 210 3.77 2.82 9.21
C SER A 210 3.01 3.80 10.08
N ALA A 211 2.73 4.98 9.54
CA ALA A 211 2.06 6.05 10.26
C ALA A 211 0.98 6.67 9.39
N SER A 212 -0.28 6.51 9.78
CA SER A 212 -1.42 7.13 9.10
C SER A 212 -2.31 7.89 10.06
N CYS A 213 -2.79 9.06 9.63
CA CYS A 213 -3.82 9.82 10.32
C CYS A 213 -4.86 10.28 9.30
N ALA A 214 -6.12 9.93 9.53
CA ALA A 214 -7.23 10.31 8.67
C ALA A 214 -8.35 10.95 9.49
N SER A 215 -9.11 11.84 8.84
CA SER A 215 -10.37 12.34 9.40
C SER A 215 -11.44 11.26 9.29
N VAL A 216 -11.88 10.70 10.41
CA VAL A 216 -12.89 9.63 10.45
C VAL A 216 -14.26 10.24 10.78
N PRO A 217 -15.26 10.10 9.90
CA PRO A 217 -16.62 10.55 10.18
C PRO A 217 -17.31 9.60 11.16
N PHE A 218 -17.90 10.15 12.23
CA PHE A 218 -18.68 9.40 13.21
C PHE A 218 -19.85 10.22 13.75
N MET A 219 -21.07 9.76 13.46
CA MET A 219 -22.34 10.35 13.94
C MET A 219 -22.44 11.88 13.78
N GLY A 220 -22.05 12.42 12.62
CA GLY A 220 -22.14 13.84 12.31
C GLY A 220 -20.99 14.71 12.86
N LYS A 221 -19.99 14.11 13.52
CA LYS A 221 -18.71 14.74 13.87
C LYS A 221 -17.56 14.01 13.17
N SER A 222 -16.40 14.64 13.08
CA SER A 222 -15.16 13.97 12.68
C SER A 222 -14.20 13.89 13.87
N PHE A 223 -13.40 12.83 13.92
CA PHE A 223 -12.27 12.72 14.83
C PHE A 223 -11.02 12.25 14.07
N PRO A 224 -9.80 12.63 14.52
CA PRO A 224 -8.58 12.10 13.93
C PRO A 224 -8.44 10.62 14.31
N GLY A 225 -8.67 9.73 13.34
CA GLY A 225 -8.32 8.33 13.44
C GLY A 225 -6.87 8.17 13.01
N PHE A 226 -5.99 7.86 13.95
CA PHE A 226 -4.59 7.60 13.64
C PHE A 226 -4.17 6.20 14.05
N ILE A 227 -3.37 5.60 13.18
CA ILE A 227 -2.85 4.26 13.26
C ILE A 227 -1.36 4.35 12.96
N VAL A 228 -0.55 4.26 14.02
CA VAL A 228 0.90 4.32 13.89
C VAL A 228 1.53 3.12 14.58
N GLY A 229 2.42 2.44 13.85
CA GLY A 229 3.20 1.32 14.33
C GLY A 229 4.67 1.52 13.99
N LEU A 230 5.54 1.30 14.99
CA LEU A 230 6.99 1.21 14.81
C LEU A 230 7.42 -0.21 15.18
N GLN A 231 7.89 -0.97 14.19
CA GLN A 231 8.49 -2.28 14.35
C GLN A 231 9.98 -2.12 14.70
N GLU A 232 10.41 -2.66 15.84
CA GLU A 232 11.81 -2.71 16.29
C GLU A 232 12.13 -4.16 16.71
N GLY A 233 12.84 -4.89 15.85
CA GLY A 233 13.07 -6.32 16.04
C GLY A 233 11.74 -7.10 16.16
N PRO A 234 11.49 -7.83 17.27
CA PRO A 234 10.23 -8.53 17.50
C PRO A 234 9.11 -7.64 18.08
N TYR A 235 9.42 -6.39 18.46
CA TYR A 235 8.49 -5.51 19.16
C TYR A 235 7.77 -4.57 18.20
N LEU A 236 6.43 -4.57 18.27
CA LEU A 236 5.59 -3.59 17.57
C LEU A 236 5.09 -2.55 18.57
N HIS A 237 5.68 -1.36 18.52
CA HIS A 237 5.27 -0.22 19.33
C HIS A 237 4.07 0.47 18.67
N LYS A 238 2.91 0.41 19.32
CA LYS A 238 1.65 0.95 18.80
C LYS A 238 1.37 2.33 19.38
N PHE A 239 1.06 3.28 18.50
CA PHE A 239 0.60 4.63 18.82
C PHE A 239 -0.72 4.87 18.10
N THR A 240 -1.74 4.06 18.44
CA THR A 240 -3.06 4.14 17.79
C THR A 240 -4.08 4.83 18.69
N ALA A 241 -5.08 5.46 18.08
CA ALA A 241 -6.16 6.13 18.81
C ALA A 241 -6.89 5.20 19.79
N TYR A 242 -7.09 3.93 19.40
CA TYR A 242 -7.78 2.93 20.23
C TYR A 242 -6.89 2.29 21.31
N ALA A 243 -5.58 2.54 21.29
CA ALA A 243 -4.62 2.05 22.28
C ALA A 243 -4.07 3.17 23.17
N PHE A 244 -4.87 4.22 23.40
CA PHE A 244 -4.52 5.39 24.22
C PHE A 244 -3.28 6.16 23.72
N GLY A 245 -2.98 6.07 22.41
CA GLY A 245 -2.05 6.99 21.78
C GLY A 245 -2.58 8.43 21.86
N LYS A 246 -1.69 9.40 21.80
CA LYS A 246 -2.01 10.82 21.75
C LYS A 246 -1.18 11.50 20.66
N ILE A 247 -1.84 12.29 19.83
CA ILE A 247 -1.14 13.24 18.96
C ILE A 247 -0.80 14.46 19.82
N GLU A 248 0.49 14.79 19.88
CA GLU A 248 0.99 15.99 20.58
C GLU A 248 1.06 17.18 19.63
N SER A 249 1.54 16.93 18.41
CA SER A 249 1.52 17.88 17.29
C SER A 249 1.53 17.12 15.97
N LEU A 250 0.82 17.62 14.97
CA LEU A 250 0.90 17.13 13.60
C LEU A 250 0.87 18.34 12.68
N GLU A 251 2.00 18.61 12.04
CA GLU A 251 2.17 19.63 11.03
C GLU A 251 2.53 18.92 9.73
N ALA A 252 1.74 19.14 8.70
CA ALA A 252 1.96 18.52 7.40
C ALA A 252 1.67 19.54 6.30
N ASP A 253 2.54 19.56 5.29
CA ASP A 253 2.34 20.25 4.03
C ASP A 253 2.63 19.30 2.87
N THR A 254 2.68 19.82 1.65
CA THR A 254 2.89 19.01 0.44
C THR A 254 4.28 18.40 0.33
N ARG A 255 5.23 18.80 1.18
CA ARG A 255 6.64 18.37 1.11
C ARG A 255 7.17 17.82 2.41
N SER A 256 6.51 18.04 3.54
CA SER A 256 7.03 17.64 4.84
C SER A 256 5.94 17.28 5.82
N VAL A 257 6.28 16.35 6.71
CA VAL A 257 5.46 15.96 7.85
C VAL A 257 6.33 16.00 9.09
N GLN A 258 5.89 16.77 10.09
CA GLN A 258 6.41 16.75 11.45
C GLN A 258 5.30 16.27 12.38
N TRP A 259 5.49 15.08 12.93
CA TRP A 259 4.47 14.43 13.74
C TRP A 259 5.06 13.95 15.06
N ARG A 260 4.55 14.50 16.16
CA ARG A 260 4.85 14.06 17.52
C ARG A 260 3.66 13.35 18.12
N MET A 261 3.91 12.20 18.71
CA MET A 261 2.91 11.40 19.38
C MET A 261 3.50 10.65 20.57
N SER A 262 2.64 10.24 21.47
CA SER A 262 3.01 9.42 22.61
C SER A 262 2.02 8.29 22.86
N ASN A 263 2.51 7.23 23.48
CA ASN A 263 1.69 6.22 24.12
C ASN A 263 2.03 6.19 25.62
N ARG A 264 1.60 5.15 26.34
CA ARG A 264 1.84 5.06 27.80
C ARG A 264 3.32 5.01 28.18
N THR A 265 4.18 4.49 27.31
CA THR A 265 5.58 4.16 27.66
C THR A 265 6.61 4.88 26.80
N HIS A 266 6.23 5.39 25.63
CA HIS A 266 7.13 5.95 24.64
C HIS A 266 6.58 7.26 24.06
N ARG A 267 7.50 8.05 23.54
CA ARG A 267 7.23 9.20 22.68
C ARG A 267 7.92 8.97 21.34
N LEU A 268 7.22 9.24 20.25
CA LEU A 268 7.70 9.10 18.88
C LEU A 268 7.62 10.47 18.20
N GLU A 269 8.70 10.84 17.54
CA GLU A 269 8.79 12.02 16.69
C GLU A 269 9.18 11.55 15.30
N VAL A 270 8.34 11.87 14.31
CA VAL A 270 8.51 11.54 12.91
C VAL A 270 8.72 12.83 12.15
N THR A 271 9.85 12.91 11.45
CA THR A 271 10.10 13.93 10.44
C THR A 271 10.26 13.22 9.10
N ALA A 272 9.35 13.49 8.18
CA ALA A 272 9.41 12.99 6.82
C ALA A 272 9.45 14.15 5.85
N VAL A 273 10.18 13.99 4.76
CA VAL A 273 10.24 14.94 3.64
C VAL A 273 9.92 14.15 2.39
N ALA A 274 9.01 14.67 1.57
CA ALA A 274 8.72 14.08 0.28
C ALA A 274 10.01 14.03 -0.55
N GLY A 275 10.28 12.86 -1.16
CA GLY A 275 11.23 12.80 -2.26
C GLY A 275 10.79 13.78 -3.36
N VAL A 276 11.73 14.37 -4.09
CA VAL A 276 11.37 15.21 -5.24
C VAL A 276 10.68 14.29 -6.25
N VAL A 277 9.36 14.40 -6.38
CA VAL A 277 8.60 13.76 -7.45
C VAL A 277 8.27 14.85 -8.45
N GLY A 278 9.00 14.87 -9.57
CA GLY A 278 8.71 15.75 -10.69
C GLY A 278 7.47 15.29 -11.45
N GLY A 279 6.35 16.00 -11.27
CA GLY A 279 5.15 15.82 -12.07
C GLY A 279 4.61 17.16 -12.55
N GLU A 280 4.92 17.53 -13.80
CA GLU A 280 4.31 18.68 -14.46
C GLU A 280 2.79 18.52 -14.54
N LYS A 281 2.07 19.59 -14.17
CA LYS A 281 0.63 19.75 -14.42
C LYS A 281 0.38 19.78 -15.93
N GLY A 282 -0.16 18.69 -16.47
CA GLY A 282 -0.72 18.65 -17.81
C GLY A 282 -2.24 18.55 -17.78
N GLY A 283 -2.91 19.61 -18.23
CA GLY A 283 -4.26 19.56 -18.79
C GLY A 283 -5.43 19.80 -17.83
N GLU A 284 -5.98 21.02 -17.87
CA GLU A 284 -7.34 21.32 -17.42
C GLU A 284 -8.35 20.40 -18.14
N GLY A 285 -9.13 19.67 -17.35
CA GLY A 285 -10.20 18.78 -17.82
C GLY A 285 -10.88 18.13 -16.60
N GLU A 286 -11.85 18.85 -16.04
CA GLU A 286 -12.67 18.56 -14.86
C GLU A 286 -12.83 17.08 -14.47
N GLY A 287 -12.35 16.71 -13.26
CA GLY A 287 -12.61 15.37 -12.73
C GLY A 287 -11.86 14.94 -11.47
N LYS A 288 -11.87 15.77 -10.40
CA LYS A 288 -11.49 15.45 -9.00
C LYS A 288 -10.08 14.86 -8.78
N GLU A 289 -9.24 15.76 -8.29
CA GLU A 289 -7.94 15.58 -7.63
C GLU A 289 -7.88 14.32 -6.74
N GLY A 290 -7.01 13.38 -7.12
CA GLY A 290 -6.36 12.45 -6.22
C GLY A 290 -4.90 12.85 -6.17
N GLU A 291 -4.49 13.54 -5.10
CA GLU A 291 -3.09 13.82 -4.83
C GLU A 291 -2.38 12.50 -4.49
N GLY A 292 -1.33 12.20 -5.25
CA GLY A 292 -0.48 11.04 -5.03
C GLY A 292 0.21 11.13 -3.68
N GLY A 293 0.05 10.09 -2.87
CA GLY A 293 0.86 9.88 -1.67
C GLY A 293 2.31 9.55 -2.05
N ALA A 294 3.23 10.12 -1.27
CA ALA A 294 4.63 9.69 -1.21
C ALA A 294 4.76 8.27 -0.64
#